data_AF-A0A1Q9E3K1-F1
#
_entry.id   AF-A0A1Q9E3K1-F1
#
_cell.length_a   1.000
_cell.length_b   1.000
_cell.length_c   1.000
_cell.angle_alpha   90.00
_cell.angle_beta   90.00
_cell.angle_gamma   90.00
#
_symmetry.space_group_name_H-M   'P 1'
#
loop_
_entity.id
_entity.type
_entity.pdbx_description
1 polymer ?
#
loop_
_entity_poly.entity_id
_entity_poly.type
_entity_poly.pdbx_seq_one_letter_code
_entity_poly.pdbx_strand_id
1 'polypeptide(L)'
;MGGRTSRLRCASRRMSSVRLWAISDIHTDIKENLAWIESISDTDFLNDALIVAGDVSDSHEVLERTLAVLKRKFADVFFVPGNHDLWVDGDDTCVDKVGQIQDLCRLLGVHSAAARVGTAEKGVWVCPILSWHHQSWDPEPDLEGWKVPSVAECMVDYERCRFPPGVSMFDDSAARRIDKMNEALGLQLPLADRPSDEALVTFSHFLPRIELSLEKRYLALPCLPKASGSNYLRKRVEELKPEIHVFGHTHFGWDAVHDGVRYVQAALGYPHERDMRWPSLANADFGEAHRPLLLWSSDEGFAPKTRCRWSGFYEHHGRDPERVWELASYAARNYRKTHDKDSNVGTVDGAAMLAQSIAGRVAAPCTWAYFAGFFDAEGYIAQQGAKPAFSLRVTQKYRTVLVCLRKFLATEMSIEASIYHGYQNRSYDLAINKTQNCKDVLQRLLSSGLLRKAAEAKLAVDLTKENAEQVREAMAQMVGNQGFVRRLDSAGLQRAKSIVNARARAKRAADRGQSSLAEAILAEVDHQKYEHARLHARTLNEQLHAYISKVRGMHDESGHGCLQAATHPSICAPDN
;
A
#
# COMPACT_ATOMS: atom_id res chain seq x y z
N MET A 1 -9.16 35.85 -70.29
CA MET A 1 -9.96 35.11 -69.30
C MET A 1 -9.16 33.90 -68.86
N GLY A 2 -8.49 33.99 -67.72
CA GLY A 2 -7.55 32.97 -67.23
C GLY A 2 -8.24 31.90 -66.40
N GLY A 3 -7.98 30.63 -66.73
CA GLY A 3 -8.49 29.46 -66.02
C GLY A 3 -7.89 29.36 -64.62
N ARG A 4 -8.76 29.17 -63.61
CA ARG A 4 -8.41 28.85 -62.23
C ARG A 4 -8.09 27.36 -62.14
N THR A 5 -6.81 27.02 -62.00
CA THR A 5 -6.38 25.73 -61.45
C THR A 5 -6.34 25.85 -59.92
N SER A 6 -7.24 25.14 -59.25
CA SER A 6 -7.22 24.98 -57.80
C SER A 6 -6.01 24.12 -57.41
N ARG A 7 -4.95 24.75 -56.89
CA ARG A 7 -3.93 24.03 -56.12
C ARG A 7 -4.56 23.63 -54.80
N LEU A 8 -5.04 22.39 -54.72
CA LEU A 8 -5.21 21.69 -53.46
C LEU A 8 -3.83 21.68 -52.79
N ARG A 9 -3.65 22.55 -51.78
CA ARG A 9 -2.55 22.39 -50.82
C ARG A 9 -2.84 21.08 -50.11
N CYS A 10 -2.09 20.04 -50.47
CA CYS A 10 -1.92 18.88 -49.61
C CYS A 10 -1.44 19.44 -48.27
N ALA A 11 -2.33 19.49 -47.28
CA ALA A 11 -1.92 19.71 -45.92
C ALA A 11 -1.01 18.52 -45.60
N SER A 12 0.30 18.77 -45.62
CA SER A 12 1.28 17.86 -45.03
C SER A 12 0.70 17.49 -43.67
N ARG A 13 0.29 16.24 -43.55
CA ARG A 13 -0.07 15.62 -42.28
C ARG A 13 1.19 15.81 -41.45
N ARG A 14 1.24 16.83 -40.57
CA ARG A 14 2.30 16.93 -39.58
C ARG A 14 2.29 15.58 -38.90
N MET A 15 3.32 14.77 -39.13
CA MET A 15 3.49 13.52 -38.41
C MET A 15 3.43 13.92 -36.93
N SER A 16 2.45 13.40 -36.20
CA SER A 16 2.25 13.73 -34.80
C SER A 16 3.54 13.39 -34.06
N SER A 17 4.13 14.37 -33.39
CA SER A 17 5.29 14.19 -32.53
C SER A 17 5.04 13.05 -31.54
N VAL A 18 6.03 12.18 -31.36
CA VAL A 18 5.98 11.07 -30.40
C VAL A 18 6.93 11.40 -29.26
N ARG A 19 6.46 11.26 -28.01
CA ARG A 19 7.26 11.52 -26.81
C ARG A 19 7.36 10.26 -25.95
N LEU A 20 8.49 10.13 -25.27
CA LEU A 20 8.73 9.08 -24.27
C LEU A 20 8.81 9.73 -22.88
N TRP A 21 7.96 9.24 -22.00
CA TRP A 21 7.79 9.72 -20.63
C TRP A 21 8.20 8.66 -19.62
N ALA A 22 8.48 9.04 -18.37
CA ALA A 22 8.83 8.12 -17.30
C ALA A 22 8.24 8.49 -15.94
N ILE A 23 7.90 7.46 -15.18
CA ILE A 23 7.46 7.49 -13.78
C ILE A 23 7.87 6.20 -13.06
N SER A 24 8.05 6.25 -11.75
CA SER A 24 8.24 5.08 -10.88
C SER A 24 7.58 5.30 -9.53
N ASP A 25 7.50 4.25 -8.71
CA ASP A 25 7.09 4.34 -7.31
C ASP A 25 5.70 4.98 -7.17
N ILE A 26 4.72 4.49 -7.95
CA ILE A 26 3.39 5.09 -8.03
C ILE A 26 2.56 4.73 -6.79
N HIS A 27 2.65 3.51 -6.26
CA HIS A 27 1.94 3.08 -5.04
C HIS A 27 0.44 3.40 -5.06
N THR A 28 -0.30 2.92 -6.06
CA THR A 28 -1.73 3.21 -6.26
C THR A 28 -2.66 2.54 -5.26
N ASP A 29 -2.15 1.72 -4.34
CA ASP A 29 -2.86 1.33 -3.12
C ASP A 29 -3.26 2.55 -2.27
N ILE A 30 -2.53 3.67 -2.44
CA ILE A 30 -2.84 4.96 -1.84
C ILE A 30 -3.78 5.74 -2.75
N LYS A 31 -4.95 6.11 -2.22
CA LYS A 31 -6.01 6.78 -2.96
C LYS A 31 -5.55 8.06 -3.64
N GLU A 32 -4.72 8.85 -2.96
CA GLU A 32 -4.17 10.09 -3.49
C GLU A 32 -3.27 9.86 -4.71
N ASN A 33 -2.49 8.77 -4.73
CA ASN A 33 -1.64 8.43 -5.86
C ASN A 33 -2.45 7.84 -7.03
N LEU A 34 -3.46 7.02 -6.74
CA LEU A 34 -4.40 6.57 -7.77
C LEU A 34 -5.16 7.74 -8.41
N ALA A 35 -5.63 8.70 -7.60
CA ALA A 35 -6.27 9.91 -8.10
C ALA A 35 -5.32 10.75 -8.97
N TRP A 36 -4.03 10.79 -8.64
CA TRP A 36 -3.01 11.43 -9.48
C TRP A 36 -2.92 10.75 -10.86
N ILE A 37 -2.88 9.41 -10.91
CA ILE A 37 -2.87 8.66 -12.18
C ILE A 37 -4.14 8.88 -12.99
N GLU A 38 -5.30 8.89 -12.34
CA GLU A 38 -6.58 9.15 -13.01
C GLU A 38 -6.67 10.58 -13.57
N SER A 39 -6.01 11.54 -12.92
CA SER A 39 -5.97 12.95 -13.32
C SER A 39 -5.10 13.26 -14.54
N ILE A 40 -4.22 12.34 -14.95
CA ILE A 40 -3.44 12.48 -16.19
C ILE A 40 -4.42 12.68 -17.37
N SER A 41 -4.14 13.62 -18.27
CA SER A 41 -5.00 13.92 -19.41
C SER A 41 -5.35 12.68 -20.25
N ASP A 42 -6.63 12.54 -20.61
CA ASP A 42 -7.14 11.47 -21.50
C ASP A 42 -6.83 11.72 -22.97
N THR A 43 -6.23 12.86 -23.32
CA THR A 43 -6.04 13.26 -24.74
C THR A 43 -4.62 13.70 -25.09
N ASP A 44 -3.86 14.24 -24.14
CA ASP A 44 -2.56 14.85 -24.46
C ASP A 44 -1.46 13.84 -24.82
N PHE A 45 -1.61 12.58 -24.42
CA PHE A 45 -0.56 11.55 -24.51
C PHE A 45 -0.93 10.38 -25.43
N LEU A 46 -2.01 10.52 -26.21
CA LEU A 46 -2.54 9.42 -27.05
C LEU A 46 -1.59 8.91 -28.14
N ASN A 47 -0.52 9.65 -28.46
CA ASN A 47 0.54 9.24 -29.40
C ASN A 47 1.86 8.90 -28.72
N ASP A 48 1.91 8.96 -27.39
CA ASP A 48 3.15 8.90 -26.62
C ASP A 48 3.35 7.55 -25.93
N ALA A 49 4.59 7.30 -25.51
CA ALA A 49 4.98 6.17 -24.71
C ALA A 49 5.25 6.56 -23.25
N LEU A 50 4.95 5.67 -22.31
CA LEU A 50 5.25 5.83 -20.88
C LEU A 50 6.05 4.64 -20.34
N ILE A 51 7.16 4.91 -19.67
CA ILE A 51 7.88 3.96 -18.82
C ILE A 51 7.33 4.04 -17.40
N VAL A 52 6.96 2.89 -16.85
CA VAL A 52 6.60 2.69 -15.44
C VAL A 52 7.65 1.77 -14.81
N ALA A 53 8.60 2.35 -14.07
CA ALA A 53 9.74 1.62 -13.51
C ALA A 53 9.46 1.06 -12.10
N GLY A 54 8.43 0.22 -12.02
CA GLY A 54 8.06 -0.57 -10.84
C GLY A 54 7.37 0.19 -9.71
N ASP A 55 6.94 -0.60 -8.72
CA ASP A 55 6.21 -0.21 -7.51
C ASP A 55 4.89 0.50 -7.83
N VAL A 56 4.00 -0.23 -8.49
CA VAL A 56 2.62 0.20 -8.72
C VAL A 56 1.74 -0.24 -7.56
N SER A 57 1.69 -1.54 -7.25
CA SER A 57 0.80 -2.08 -6.23
C SER A 57 1.11 -3.55 -5.89
N ASP A 58 0.97 -3.94 -4.62
CA ASP A 58 1.02 -5.35 -4.20
C ASP A 58 -0.29 -6.12 -4.49
N SER A 59 -1.41 -5.40 -4.65
CA SER A 59 -2.68 -5.97 -5.09
C SER A 59 -2.72 -6.18 -6.61
N HIS A 60 -3.08 -7.40 -7.04
CA HIS A 60 -3.25 -7.72 -8.46
C HIS A 60 -4.35 -6.88 -9.13
N GLU A 61 -5.47 -6.67 -8.43
CA GLU A 61 -6.62 -5.89 -8.94
C GLU A 61 -6.24 -4.41 -9.13
N VAL A 62 -5.50 -3.84 -8.17
CA VAL A 62 -5.09 -2.43 -8.24
C VAL A 62 -3.99 -2.24 -9.29
N LEU A 63 -3.06 -3.19 -9.42
CA LEU A 63 -2.07 -3.22 -10.50
C LEU A 63 -2.74 -3.26 -11.88
N GLU A 64 -3.68 -4.19 -12.10
CA GLU A 64 -4.45 -4.30 -13.35
C GLU A 64 -5.18 -2.99 -13.66
N ARG A 65 -5.94 -2.46 -12.69
CA ARG A 65 -6.67 -1.19 -12.86
C ARG A 65 -5.72 -0.06 -13.27
N THR A 66 -4.58 0.05 -12.60
CA THR A 66 -3.63 1.14 -12.84
C THR A 66 -3.02 1.04 -14.23
N LEU A 67 -2.52 -0.14 -14.62
CA LEU A 67 -1.96 -0.36 -15.94
C LEU A 67 -3.01 -0.17 -17.05
N ALA A 68 -4.25 -0.61 -16.82
CA ALA A 68 -5.35 -0.40 -17.76
C ALA A 68 -5.71 1.10 -17.92
N VAL A 69 -5.68 1.89 -16.84
CA VAL A 69 -5.87 3.35 -16.92
C VAL A 69 -4.76 4.00 -17.74
N LEU A 70 -3.49 3.68 -17.44
CA LEU A 70 -2.35 4.24 -18.17
C LEU A 70 -2.39 3.85 -19.65
N LYS A 71 -2.71 2.59 -19.97
CA LYS A 71 -2.79 2.12 -21.35
C LYS A 71 -3.90 2.78 -22.18
N ARG A 72 -4.96 3.29 -21.55
CA ARG A 72 -5.98 4.10 -22.26
C ARG A 72 -5.49 5.52 -22.57
N LYS A 73 -4.54 6.04 -21.79
CA LYS A 73 -4.05 7.43 -21.88
C LYS A 73 -2.79 7.56 -22.76
N PHE A 74 -1.99 6.49 -22.88
CA PHE A 74 -0.76 6.43 -23.65
C PHE A 74 -0.84 5.39 -24.76
N ALA A 75 -0.24 5.67 -25.92
CA ALA A 75 -0.16 4.71 -27.03
C ALA A 75 0.61 3.45 -26.61
N ASP A 76 1.74 3.64 -25.94
CA ASP A 76 2.59 2.56 -25.44
C ASP A 76 2.85 2.75 -23.94
N VAL A 77 2.80 1.65 -23.18
CA VAL A 77 3.18 1.63 -21.77
C VAL A 77 4.17 0.51 -21.59
N PHE A 78 5.31 0.80 -20.98
CA PHE A 78 6.38 -0.14 -20.67
C PHE A 78 6.44 -0.35 -19.16
N PHE A 79 6.51 -1.61 -18.71
CA PHE A 79 6.47 -1.93 -17.28
C PHE A 79 7.48 -3.00 -16.89
N VAL A 80 8.10 -2.79 -15.73
CA VAL A 80 8.81 -3.81 -14.95
C VAL A 80 8.27 -3.81 -13.54
N PRO A 81 8.09 -4.97 -12.89
CA PRO A 81 7.66 -5.01 -11.51
C PRO A 81 8.77 -4.52 -10.57
N GLY A 82 8.38 -3.80 -9.52
CA GLY A 82 9.21 -3.47 -8.37
C GLY A 82 9.10 -4.49 -7.25
N ASN A 83 9.56 -4.12 -6.04
CA ASN A 83 9.44 -5.05 -4.90
C ASN A 83 8.01 -5.19 -4.41
N HIS A 84 7.23 -4.11 -4.40
CA HIS A 84 5.83 -4.15 -3.99
C HIS A 84 5.00 -5.04 -4.91
N ASP A 85 5.22 -4.93 -6.22
CA ASP A 85 4.47 -5.72 -7.22
C ASP A 85 4.75 -7.24 -7.08
N LEU A 86 5.88 -7.61 -6.48
CA LEU A 86 6.31 -9.01 -6.26
C LEU A 86 6.09 -9.52 -4.84
N TRP A 87 5.44 -8.74 -3.97
CA TRP A 87 4.94 -9.26 -2.71
C TRP A 87 3.85 -10.32 -2.97
N VAL A 88 3.92 -11.40 -2.22
CA VAL A 88 3.04 -12.57 -2.39
C VAL A 88 2.26 -12.85 -1.11
N ASP A 89 0.99 -13.17 -1.27
CA ASP A 89 0.16 -13.77 -0.24
C ASP A 89 -0.12 -15.24 -0.61
N GLY A 90 -0.28 -16.11 0.38
CA GLY A 90 -0.57 -17.54 0.14
C GLY A 90 0.67 -18.36 -0.19
N ASP A 91 0.57 -19.21 -1.21
CA ASP A 91 1.60 -20.21 -1.57
C ASP A 91 2.45 -19.84 -2.78
N ASP A 92 2.12 -18.75 -3.48
CA ASP A 92 2.86 -18.27 -4.64
C ASP A 92 4.29 -17.83 -4.25
N THR A 93 5.22 -17.99 -5.20
CA THR A 93 6.56 -17.39 -5.11
C THR A 93 6.65 -16.11 -5.92
N CYS A 94 7.65 -15.27 -5.65
CA CYS A 94 7.94 -14.08 -6.44
C CYS A 94 8.17 -14.42 -7.92
N VAL A 95 8.70 -15.62 -8.22
CA VAL A 95 8.89 -16.10 -9.60
C VAL A 95 7.54 -16.37 -10.28
N ASP A 96 6.59 -16.98 -9.57
CA ASP A 96 5.23 -17.18 -10.08
C ASP A 96 4.54 -15.83 -10.29
N LYS A 97 4.75 -14.90 -9.36
CA LYS A 97 4.20 -13.54 -9.45
C LYS A 97 4.74 -12.76 -10.64
N VAL A 98 6.04 -12.88 -10.96
CA VAL A 98 6.59 -12.35 -12.22
C VAL A 98 5.81 -12.92 -13.40
N GLY A 99 5.60 -14.24 -13.48
CA GLY A 99 4.84 -14.87 -14.56
C GLY A 99 3.42 -14.31 -14.70
N GLN A 100 2.69 -14.18 -13.58
CA GLN A 100 1.34 -13.59 -13.56
C GLN A 100 1.33 -12.15 -14.08
N ILE A 101 2.33 -11.33 -13.71
CA ILE A 101 2.45 -9.95 -14.18
C ILE A 101 2.77 -9.89 -15.67
N GLN A 102 3.61 -10.79 -16.17
CA GLN A 102 3.90 -10.89 -17.61
C GLN A 102 2.65 -11.24 -18.42
N ASP A 103 1.83 -12.17 -17.91
CA ASP A 103 0.55 -12.51 -18.54
C ASP A 103 -0.43 -11.34 -18.51
N LEU A 104 -0.51 -10.61 -17.39
CA LEU A 104 -1.30 -9.38 -17.28
C LEU A 104 -0.83 -8.30 -18.28
N CYS A 105 0.48 -8.07 -18.39
CA CYS A 105 1.03 -7.12 -19.35
C CYS A 105 0.65 -7.48 -20.78
N ARG A 106 0.76 -8.77 -21.14
CA ARG A 106 0.33 -9.28 -22.46
C ARG A 106 -1.16 -9.08 -22.70
N LEU A 107 -2.00 -9.35 -21.70
CA LEU A 107 -3.46 -9.17 -21.78
C LEU A 107 -3.83 -7.70 -22.04
N LEU A 108 -3.15 -6.77 -21.37
CA LEU A 108 -3.42 -5.33 -21.47
C LEU A 108 -2.72 -4.65 -22.66
N GLY A 109 -1.79 -5.33 -23.35
CA GLY A 109 -0.95 -4.69 -24.38
C GLY A 109 0.07 -3.70 -23.79
N VAL A 110 0.53 -3.96 -22.57
CA VAL A 110 1.65 -3.28 -21.90
C VAL A 110 2.93 -4.03 -22.26
N HIS A 111 3.96 -3.28 -22.66
CA HIS A 111 5.25 -3.83 -23.05
C HIS A 111 6.08 -4.20 -21.82
N SER A 112 6.28 -5.49 -21.62
CA SER A 112 7.23 -6.03 -20.64
C SER A 112 8.52 -6.56 -21.29
N ALA A 113 8.59 -6.47 -22.62
CA ALA A 113 9.77 -6.73 -23.44
C ALA A 113 10.15 -5.47 -24.21
N ALA A 114 11.35 -5.48 -24.77
CA ALA A 114 11.87 -4.32 -25.47
C ALA A 114 11.14 -4.04 -26.79
N ALA A 115 10.84 -2.76 -27.05
CA ALA A 115 10.14 -2.31 -28.26
C ALA A 115 10.60 -0.92 -28.68
N ARG A 116 10.37 -0.59 -29.96
CA ARG A 116 10.77 0.68 -30.56
C ARG A 116 9.61 1.67 -30.50
N VAL A 117 9.90 2.88 -30.01
CA VAL A 117 8.98 4.02 -29.98
C VAL A 117 9.37 5.02 -31.07
N GLY A 118 8.40 5.59 -31.77
CA GLY A 118 8.62 6.58 -32.83
C GLY A 118 8.54 6.03 -34.26
N THR A 119 8.96 6.82 -35.23
CA THR A 119 8.79 6.55 -36.68
C THR A 119 10.06 5.92 -37.26
N ALA A 120 9.99 5.34 -38.46
CA ALA A 120 11.16 4.69 -39.08
C ALA A 120 12.40 5.60 -39.17
N GLU A 121 12.22 6.91 -39.34
CA GLU A 121 13.33 7.87 -39.45
C GLU A 121 13.80 8.41 -38.09
N LYS A 122 12.94 8.37 -37.07
CA LYS A 122 13.22 8.91 -35.74
C LYS A 122 12.55 8.07 -34.66
N GLY A 123 13.33 7.22 -34.01
CA GLY A 123 12.85 6.38 -32.93
C GLY A 123 13.88 6.13 -31.85
N VAL A 124 13.39 5.54 -30.77
CA VAL A 124 14.16 5.14 -29.60
C VAL A 124 13.73 3.75 -29.18
N TRP A 125 14.69 2.89 -28.89
CA TRP A 125 14.41 1.58 -28.29
C TRP A 125 14.22 1.74 -26.80
N VAL A 126 13.17 1.12 -26.27
CA VAL A 126 12.91 1.07 -24.83
C VAL A 126 13.04 -0.38 -24.38
N CYS A 127 13.93 -0.64 -23.43
CA CYS A 127 14.29 -1.98 -22.99
C CYS A 127 14.09 -2.17 -21.46
N PRO A 128 13.06 -2.94 -21.05
CA PRO A 128 12.88 -3.32 -19.65
C PRO A 128 13.96 -4.31 -19.19
N ILE A 129 14.45 -4.13 -17.97
CA ILE A 129 15.36 -5.04 -17.30
C ILE A 129 14.73 -5.48 -15.99
N LEU A 130 14.27 -6.73 -15.97
CA LEU A 130 13.78 -7.36 -14.74
C LEU A 130 14.96 -7.57 -13.78
N SER A 131 14.81 -7.16 -12.53
CA SER A 131 15.91 -7.21 -11.57
C SER A 131 15.40 -7.37 -10.15
N TRP A 132 16.31 -7.75 -9.25
CA TRP A 132 16.06 -7.85 -7.82
C TRP A 132 17.33 -7.50 -7.05
N HIS A 133 17.21 -7.20 -5.75
CA HIS A 133 18.32 -6.74 -4.90
C HIS A 133 19.05 -7.88 -4.17
N HIS A 134 20.27 -7.60 -3.70
CA HIS A 134 20.96 -8.44 -2.71
C HIS A 134 21.86 -7.61 -1.78
N GLN A 135 22.06 -8.08 -0.55
CA GLN A 135 22.77 -7.32 0.50
C GLN A 135 24.23 -6.99 0.15
N SER A 136 24.95 -7.92 -0.47
CA SER A 136 26.36 -7.74 -0.85
C SER A 136 26.59 -6.78 -2.02
N TRP A 137 25.52 -6.20 -2.59
CA TRP A 137 25.63 -5.12 -3.57
C TRP A 137 26.05 -3.79 -2.93
N ASP A 138 25.84 -3.61 -1.64
CA ASP A 138 26.32 -2.47 -0.86
C ASP A 138 27.74 -2.77 -0.33
N PRO A 139 28.81 -2.26 -0.96
CA PRO A 139 30.17 -2.43 -0.47
C PRO A 139 30.54 -1.41 0.62
N GLU A 140 29.69 -0.40 0.88
CA GLU A 140 30.01 0.70 1.79
C GLU A 140 29.93 0.21 3.25
N PRO A 141 30.81 0.70 4.15
CA PRO A 141 30.80 0.28 5.54
C PRO A 141 29.49 0.67 6.24
N ASP A 142 29.12 -0.05 7.29
CA ASP A 142 27.97 0.29 8.13
C ASP A 142 28.29 1.44 9.09
N LEU A 143 27.26 2.17 9.52
CA LEU A 143 27.42 3.25 10.50
C LEU A 143 27.97 2.71 11.83
N GLU A 144 29.00 3.37 12.35
CA GLU A 144 29.61 3.08 13.64
C GLU A 144 29.02 4.00 14.73
N GLY A 145 28.89 3.48 15.94
CA GLY A 145 28.39 4.28 17.06
C GLY A 145 26.87 4.41 17.13
N TRP A 146 26.12 3.80 16.19
CA TRP A 146 24.65 3.84 16.12
C TRP A 146 24.04 2.44 16.16
N LYS A 147 22.94 2.25 16.91
CA LYS A 147 22.14 1.01 16.90
C LYS A 147 21.17 1.04 15.71
N VAL A 148 21.63 0.63 14.53
CA VAL A 148 20.82 0.51 13.31
C VAL A 148 20.31 -0.93 13.18
N PRO A 149 18.99 -1.18 13.01
CA PRO A 149 18.49 -2.52 12.77
C PRO A 149 19.00 -3.10 11.44
N SER A 150 19.00 -4.42 11.32
CA SER A 150 19.39 -5.09 10.08
C SER A 150 18.42 -4.78 8.94
N VAL A 151 18.88 -4.98 7.70
CA VAL A 151 18.03 -4.78 6.52
C VAL A 151 16.82 -5.72 6.53
N ALA A 152 16.96 -6.94 7.04
CA ALA A 152 15.86 -7.90 7.15
C ALA A 152 14.80 -7.49 8.18
N GLU A 153 15.17 -6.74 9.23
CA GLU A 153 14.23 -6.16 10.18
C GLU A 153 13.53 -4.91 9.64
N CYS A 154 14.14 -4.23 8.67
CA CYS A 154 13.63 -2.96 8.13
C CYS A 154 12.80 -3.12 6.86
N MET A 155 13.18 -4.05 5.99
CA MET A 155 12.60 -4.21 4.66
C MET A 155 11.53 -5.29 4.67
N VAL A 156 10.30 -4.89 4.34
CA VAL A 156 9.11 -5.76 4.31
C VAL A 156 9.27 -6.91 3.31
N ASP A 157 10.12 -6.76 2.29
CA ASP A 157 10.45 -7.81 1.33
C ASP A 157 10.87 -9.12 2.00
N TYR A 158 11.61 -9.06 3.11
CA TYR A 158 12.06 -10.27 3.82
C TYR A 158 10.91 -11.05 4.48
N GLU A 159 9.76 -10.41 4.70
CA GLU A 159 8.54 -11.04 5.21
C GLU A 159 7.59 -11.42 4.06
N ARG A 160 7.47 -10.57 3.05
CA ARG A 160 6.44 -10.67 2.00
C ARG A 160 6.89 -11.33 0.70
N CYS A 161 8.18 -11.52 0.50
CA CYS A 161 8.69 -12.24 -0.64
C CYS A 161 8.98 -13.69 -0.27
N ARG A 162 8.48 -14.60 -1.10
CA ARG A 162 8.81 -16.03 -1.03
C ARG A 162 9.49 -16.43 -2.31
N PHE A 163 10.66 -17.05 -2.21
CA PHE A 163 11.35 -17.61 -3.37
C PHE A 163 11.30 -19.15 -3.36
N PRO A 164 11.46 -19.80 -4.53
CA PRO A 164 11.51 -21.26 -4.61
C PRO A 164 12.62 -21.88 -3.74
N PRO A 165 12.52 -23.17 -3.38
CA PRO A 165 13.57 -23.86 -2.62
C PRO A 165 14.96 -23.69 -3.25
N GLY A 166 15.96 -23.37 -2.42
CA GLY A 166 17.33 -23.11 -2.87
C GLY A 166 17.59 -21.67 -3.34
N VAL A 167 16.62 -20.77 -3.22
CA VAL A 167 16.75 -19.34 -3.49
C VAL A 167 16.43 -18.55 -2.21
N SER A 168 17.28 -17.60 -1.85
CA SER A 168 17.28 -16.86 -0.59
C SER A 168 17.49 -15.36 -0.80
N MET A 169 16.85 -14.58 0.08
CA MET A 169 17.02 -13.12 0.19
C MET A 169 18.23 -12.72 1.06
N PHE A 170 18.84 -13.69 1.76
CA PHE A 170 19.99 -13.48 2.64
C PHE A 170 21.33 -13.64 1.91
N ASP A 171 21.29 -14.06 0.64
CA ASP A 171 22.42 -14.10 -0.28
C ASP A 171 22.01 -13.47 -1.63
N ASP A 172 22.81 -13.66 -2.67
CA ASP A 172 22.56 -13.08 -3.99
C ASP A 172 21.72 -13.99 -4.91
N SER A 173 21.24 -15.13 -4.43
CA SER A 173 20.55 -16.12 -5.25
C SER A 173 19.19 -15.64 -5.74
N ALA A 174 18.45 -14.84 -4.96
CA ALA A 174 17.21 -14.20 -5.41
C ALA A 174 17.46 -13.23 -6.58
N ALA A 175 18.43 -12.32 -6.44
CA ALA A 175 18.87 -11.42 -7.51
C ALA A 175 19.27 -12.18 -8.77
N ARG A 176 20.11 -13.21 -8.63
CA ARG A 176 20.55 -14.06 -9.73
C ARG A 176 19.41 -14.82 -10.40
N ARG A 177 18.43 -15.28 -9.62
CA ARG A 177 17.27 -16.03 -10.14
C ARG A 177 16.38 -15.13 -10.99
N ILE A 178 16.06 -13.94 -10.49
CA ILE A 178 15.25 -12.95 -11.22
C ILE A 178 16.01 -12.43 -12.44
N ASP A 179 17.31 -12.18 -12.32
CA ASP A 179 18.15 -11.75 -13.43
C ASP A 179 18.09 -12.72 -14.62
N LYS A 180 18.26 -14.03 -14.38
CA LYS A 180 18.18 -15.09 -15.42
C LYS A 180 16.81 -15.19 -16.11
N MET A 181 15.76 -14.62 -15.52
CA MET A 181 14.43 -14.62 -16.14
C MET A 181 14.34 -13.67 -17.32
N ASN A 182 15.24 -12.67 -17.43
CA ASN A 182 15.30 -11.80 -18.60
C ASN A 182 15.50 -12.60 -19.90
N GLU A 183 16.42 -13.57 -19.90
CA GLU A 183 16.64 -14.47 -21.04
C GLU A 183 15.50 -15.48 -21.18
N ALA A 184 15.08 -16.11 -20.07
CA ALA A 184 14.09 -17.18 -20.10
C ALA A 184 12.72 -16.72 -20.64
N LEU A 185 12.36 -15.46 -20.39
CA LEU A 185 11.12 -14.85 -20.84
C LEU A 185 11.29 -14.07 -22.15
N GLY A 186 12.52 -13.97 -22.69
CA GLY A 186 12.80 -13.20 -23.90
C GLY A 186 12.51 -11.70 -23.76
N LEU A 187 12.69 -11.12 -22.56
CA LEU A 187 12.38 -9.71 -22.30
C LEU A 187 13.40 -8.77 -22.95
N GLN A 188 14.63 -9.27 -23.11
CA GLN A 188 15.71 -8.56 -23.77
C GLN A 188 15.71 -8.90 -25.25
N LEU A 189 15.75 -7.85 -26.08
CA LEU A 189 16.01 -7.97 -27.51
C LEU A 189 17.22 -8.87 -27.78
N PRO A 190 17.27 -9.53 -28.94
CA PRO A 190 18.55 -9.71 -29.62
C PRO A 190 19.05 -8.32 -30.04
N LEU A 191 19.72 -7.59 -29.14
CA LEU A 191 20.31 -6.26 -29.43
C LEU A 191 21.33 -6.29 -30.57
N ALA A 192 21.73 -7.48 -31.02
CA ALA A 192 22.43 -7.70 -32.26
C ALA A 192 21.72 -7.06 -33.48
N ASP A 193 20.38 -6.94 -33.43
CA ASP A 193 19.57 -6.40 -34.52
C ASP A 193 19.24 -4.90 -34.34
N ARG A 194 19.63 -4.29 -33.20
CA ARG A 194 19.44 -2.83 -33.00
C ARG A 194 20.38 -2.08 -33.96
N PRO A 195 19.87 -1.18 -34.83
CA PRO A 195 20.72 -0.31 -35.61
C PRO A 195 21.63 0.51 -34.68
N SER A 196 22.92 0.55 -34.97
CA SER A 196 23.92 1.18 -34.08
C SER A 196 23.72 2.68 -33.87
N ASP A 197 22.94 3.33 -34.74
CA ASP A 197 22.58 4.73 -34.72
C ASP A 197 21.26 5.02 -33.97
N GLU A 198 20.51 4.00 -33.58
CA GLU A 198 19.27 4.17 -32.82
C GLU A 198 19.53 4.18 -31.31
N ALA A 199 19.02 5.24 -30.67
CA ALA A 199 19.13 5.44 -29.24
C ALA A 199 18.40 4.34 -28.45
N LEU A 200 18.91 4.04 -27.27
CA LEU A 200 18.43 3.05 -26.32
C LEU A 200 18.18 3.69 -24.95
N VAL A 201 16.94 3.55 -24.50
CA VAL A 201 16.54 3.77 -23.12
C VAL A 201 16.33 2.41 -22.48
N THR A 202 16.97 2.18 -21.34
CA THR A 202 16.70 0.99 -20.53
C THR A 202 16.01 1.40 -19.24
N PHE A 203 15.34 0.46 -18.57
CA PHE A 203 14.80 0.74 -17.25
C PHE A 203 14.70 -0.51 -16.38
N SER A 204 14.89 -0.34 -15.08
CA SER A 204 14.67 -1.34 -14.04
C SER A 204 13.96 -0.70 -12.86
N HIS A 205 13.45 -1.47 -11.91
CA HIS A 205 12.97 -0.86 -10.68
C HIS A 205 14.14 -0.50 -9.74
N PHE A 206 15.06 -1.45 -9.52
CA PHE A 206 16.20 -1.29 -8.64
C PHE A 206 17.34 -0.47 -9.25
N LEU A 207 18.28 -0.05 -8.40
CA LEU A 207 19.43 0.77 -8.75
C LEU A 207 20.53 -0.10 -9.39
N PRO A 208 21.09 0.31 -10.54
CA PRO A 208 22.23 -0.37 -11.13
C PRO A 208 23.57 0.02 -10.50
N ARG A 209 23.63 1.12 -9.74
CA ARG A 209 24.87 1.72 -9.23
C ARG A 209 24.71 2.24 -7.80
N ILE A 210 25.70 1.97 -6.95
CA ILE A 210 25.69 2.45 -5.55
C ILE A 210 25.80 3.97 -5.50
N GLU A 211 26.42 4.57 -6.51
CA GLU A 211 26.57 6.01 -6.70
C GLU A 211 25.22 6.74 -6.84
N LEU A 212 24.16 6.00 -7.21
CA LEU A 212 22.78 6.48 -7.32
C LEU A 212 21.97 6.30 -6.03
N SER A 213 22.59 5.81 -4.96
CA SER A 213 22.02 5.81 -3.61
C SER A 213 22.62 6.94 -2.78
N LEU A 214 21.91 7.47 -1.79
CA LEU A 214 22.53 8.39 -0.84
C LEU A 214 23.46 7.62 0.10
N GLU A 215 24.50 8.30 0.59
CA GLU A 215 25.33 7.77 1.67
C GLU A 215 24.48 7.49 2.92
N LYS A 216 24.82 6.42 3.66
CA LYS A 216 24.08 5.96 4.83
C LYS A 216 23.84 7.05 5.88
N ARG A 217 24.78 7.98 6.05
CA ARG A 217 24.67 9.14 6.96
C ARG A 217 23.54 10.11 6.62
N TYR A 218 23.00 10.08 5.41
CA TYR A 218 21.88 10.92 4.97
C TYR A 218 20.55 10.16 4.88
N LEU A 219 20.56 8.85 5.07
CA LEU A 219 19.35 8.05 4.94
C LEU A 219 18.56 8.01 6.24
N ALA A 220 17.25 8.20 6.13
CA ALA A 220 16.33 7.92 7.24
C ALA A 220 16.35 6.43 7.62
N LEU A 221 16.73 5.56 6.68
CA LEU A 221 16.98 4.14 6.86
C LEU A 221 18.40 3.81 6.35
N PRO A 222 19.44 3.83 7.21
CA PRO A 222 20.82 3.63 6.78
C PRO A 222 21.12 2.27 6.15
N CYS A 223 20.30 1.23 6.41
CA CYS A 223 20.47 -0.08 5.80
C CYS A 223 19.81 -0.22 4.41
N LEU A 224 19.11 0.81 3.91
CA LEU A 224 18.41 0.77 2.62
C LEU A 224 19.29 0.35 1.43
N PRO A 225 20.57 0.78 1.30
CA PRO A 225 21.40 0.40 0.15
C PRO A 225 21.53 -1.12 -0.02
N LYS A 226 21.51 -1.89 1.08
CA LYS A 226 21.54 -3.36 1.07
C LYS A 226 20.31 -4.03 0.44
N ALA A 227 19.25 -3.26 0.19
CA ALA A 227 18.04 -3.73 -0.48
C ALA A 227 17.74 -2.97 -1.78
N SER A 228 18.69 -2.19 -2.30
CA SER A 228 18.40 -1.24 -3.37
C SER A 228 18.85 -1.66 -4.78
N GLY A 229 19.74 -2.64 -4.92
CA GLY A 229 20.36 -2.95 -6.20
C GLY A 229 21.06 -4.31 -6.27
N SER A 230 21.61 -4.63 -7.44
CA SER A 230 22.40 -5.84 -7.65
C SER A 230 23.53 -5.69 -8.66
N ASN A 231 24.56 -6.52 -8.50
CA ASN A 231 25.70 -6.58 -9.42
C ASN A 231 25.30 -7.13 -10.79
N TYR A 232 24.26 -7.98 -10.84
CA TYR A 232 23.71 -8.52 -12.08
C TYR A 232 23.06 -7.43 -12.94
N LEU A 233 22.24 -6.58 -12.32
CA LEU A 233 21.65 -5.42 -12.98
C LEU A 233 22.74 -4.46 -13.48
N ARG A 234 23.73 -4.14 -12.63
CA ARG A 234 24.86 -3.28 -13.01
C ARG A 234 25.53 -3.76 -14.30
N LYS A 235 25.87 -5.05 -14.34
CA LYS A 235 26.52 -5.69 -15.48
C LYS A 235 25.70 -5.52 -16.76
N ARG A 236 24.39 -5.77 -16.71
CA ARG A 236 23.52 -5.60 -17.88
C ARG A 236 23.54 -4.16 -18.39
N VAL A 237 23.39 -3.18 -17.51
CA VAL A 237 23.38 -1.77 -17.93
C VAL A 237 24.72 -1.35 -18.53
N GLU A 238 25.84 -1.81 -17.97
CA GLU A 238 27.19 -1.55 -18.48
C GLU A 238 27.47 -2.23 -19.84
N GLU A 239 26.89 -3.40 -20.09
CA GLU A 239 26.97 -4.10 -21.39
C GLU A 239 26.10 -3.41 -22.44
N LEU A 240 24.91 -2.94 -22.05
CA LEU A 240 23.95 -2.29 -22.94
C LEU A 240 24.36 -0.87 -23.34
N LYS A 241 25.04 -0.14 -22.45
CA LYS A 241 25.47 1.26 -22.62
C LYS A 241 24.35 2.14 -23.18
N PRO A 242 23.18 2.21 -22.51
CA PRO A 242 22.07 3.03 -22.96
C PRO A 242 22.41 4.52 -22.85
N GLU A 243 21.77 5.37 -23.63
CA GLU A 243 21.86 6.83 -23.44
C GLU A 243 21.17 7.25 -22.13
N ILE A 244 20.06 6.58 -21.78
CA ILE A 244 19.35 6.78 -20.51
C ILE A 244 19.00 5.45 -19.85
N HIS A 245 19.21 5.35 -18.53
CA HIS A 245 18.66 4.29 -17.70
C HIS A 245 17.69 4.85 -16.64
N VAL A 246 16.43 4.42 -16.68
CA VAL A 246 15.38 4.86 -15.74
C VAL A 246 15.25 3.85 -14.59
N PHE A 247 15.10 4.35 -13.36
CA PHE A 247 14.94 3.50 -12.17
C PHE A 247 13.99 4.08 -11.10
N GLY A 248 13.77 3.34 -10.00
CA GLY A 248 12.83 3.65 -8.91
C GLY A 248 13.38 3.27 -7.52
N HIS A 249 12.51 2.72 -6.67
CA HIS A 249 12.77 2.08 -5.39
C HIS A 249 13.11 3.01 -4.21
N THR A 250 14.08 3.92 -4.36
CA THR A 250 14.57 4.73 -3.22
C THR A 250 13.72 5.96 -2.90
N HIS A 251 12.77 6.28 -3.79
CA HIS A 251 11.93 7.48 -3.77
C HIS A 251 12.74 8.79 -3.71
N PHE A 252 13.95 8.82 -4.28
CA PHE A 252 14.75 10.03 -4.43
C PHE A 252 14.72 10.50 -5.89
N GLY A 253 14.71 11.82 -6.09
CA GLY A 253 14.85 12.39 -7.43
C GLY A 253 16.30 12.32 -7.88
N TRP A 254 16.56 11.54 -8.92
CA TRP A 254 17.87 11.48 -9.56
C TRP A 254 17.80 11.88 -11.03
N ASP A 255 18.73 12.72 -11.42
CA ASP A 255 19.13 12.91 -12.81
C ASP A 255 20.64 13.14 -12.76
N ALA A 256 21.42 12.12 -13.11
CA ALA A 256 22.87 12.10 -12.95
C ALA A 256 23.52 11.39 -14.14
N VAL A 257 24.76 11.75 -14.47
CA VAL A 257 25.51 11.10 -15.55
C VAL A 257 26.70 10.37 -14.93
N HIS A 258 26.80 9.07 -15.17
CA HIS A 258 27.92 8.24 -14.75
C HIS A 258 28.37 7.38 -15.94
N ASP A 259 29.67 7.40 -16.22
CA ASP A 259 30.30 6.64 -17.31
C ASP A 259 29.60 6.81 -18.68
N GLY A 260 29.14 8.03 -18.97
CA GLY A 260 28.46 8.37 -20.22
C GLY A 260 26.97 8.00 -20.29
N VAL A 261 26.42 7.33 -19.28
CA VAL A 261 24.99 6.99 -19.19
C VAL A 261 24.28 7.99 -18.28
N ARG A 262 23.13 8.51 -18.71
CA ARG A 262 22.25 9.33 -17.86
C ARG A 262 21.29 8.43 -17.08
N TYR A 263 21.34 8.51 -15.76
CA TYR A 263 20.46 7.77 -14.85
C TYR A 263 19.38 8.68 -14.31
N VAL A 264 18.12 8.25 -14.43
CA VAL A 264 16.95 9.05 -14.06
C VAL A 264 16.03 8.27 -13.13
N GLN A 265 15.66 8.87 -11.99
CA GLN A 265 14.61 8.36 -11.10
C GLN A 265 13.49 9.38 -10.95
N ALA A 266 12.36 9.10 -11.58
CA ALA A 266 11.16 9.94 -11.59
C ALA A 266 10.08 9.37 -10.63
N ALA A 267 10.46 9.21 -9.37
CA ALA A 267 9.64 8.58 -8.35
C ALA A 267 8.49 9.47 -7.87
N LEU A 268 7.23 9.03 -8.04
CA LEU A 268 6.07 9.72 -7.46
C LEU A 268 6.07 9.61 -5.93
N GLY A 269 6.48 8.45 -5.41
CA GLY A 269 6.64 8.16 -3.98
C GLY A 269 5.34 8.29 -3.18
N TYR A 270 5.47 8.25 -1.86
CA TYR A 270 4.31 8.44 -0.99
C TYR A 270 3.93 9.92 -0.83
N PRO A 271 2.64 10.26 -0.64
CA PRO A 271 2.22 11.65 -0.46
C PRO A 271 2.99 12.40 0.63
N HIS A 272 3.25 11.77 1.78
CA HIS A 272 4.00 12.42 2.87
C HIS A 272 5.48 12.62 2.55
N GLU A 273 6.05 11.82 1.67
CA GLU A 273 7.43 12.00 1.22
C GLU A 273 7.53 13.20 0.28
N ARG A 274 6.53 13.40 -0.57
CA ARG A 274 6.42 14.61 -1.40
C ARG A 274 6.30 15.88 -0.56
N ASP A 275 5.62 15.80 0.58
CA ASP A 275 5.48 16.94 1.51
C ASP A 275 6.78 17.25 2.27
N MET A 276 7.55 16.22 2.64
CA MET A 276 8.67 16.35 3.59
C MET A 276 10.05 16.37 2.95
N ARG A 277 10.26 15.62 1.85
CA ARG A 277 11.56 15.54 1.20
C ARG A 277 11.77 16.79 0.36
N TRP A 278 13.03 17.18 0.21
CA TRP A 278 13.37 18.13 -0.85
C TRP A 278 12.84 17.60 -2.17
N PRO A 279 12.36 18.48 -3.08
CA PRO A 279 11.71 18.05 -4.31
C PRO A 279 12.50 16.93 -4.97
N SER A 280 11.98 15.71 -4.91
CA SER A 280 12.29 14.70 -5.90
C SER A 280 11.78 15.22 -7.24
N LEU A 281 12.25 14.68 -8.37
CA LEU A 281 11.79 15.07 -9.71
C LEU A 281 10.27 15.18 -9.84
N ALA A 282 9.54 14.40 -9.03
CA ALA A 282 8.08 14.39 -8.93
C ALA A 282 7.43 15.58 -8.20
N ASN A 283 8.18 16.55 -7.70
CA ASN A 283 7.59 17.72 -7.04
C ASN A 283 7.73 19.02 -7.84
N ALA A 284 8.63 19.09 -8.83
CA ALA A 284 8.77 20.27 -9.68
C ALA A 284 8.00 20.14 -11.01
N ASP A 285 8.10 19.01 -11.72
CA ASP A 285 7.45 18.82 -13.03
C ASP A 285 6.07 18.14 -12.98
N PHE A 286 5.81 17.32 -11.96
CA PHE A 286 4.55 16.58 -11.83
C PHE A 286 3.45 17.40 -11.12
N GLY A 287 3.83 18.42 -10.34
CA GLY A 287 2.92 19.17 -9.46
C GLY A 287 2.17 20.33 -10.13
N GLU A 288 2.75 20.98 -11.15
CA GLU A 288 2.08 22.09 -11.84
C GLU A 288 1.26 21.64 -13.07
N ALA A 289 1.57 20.48 -13.63
CA ALA A 289 0.97 20.00 -14.89
C ALA A 289 0.42 18.56 -14.85
N HIS A 290 0.44 17.87 -13.69
CA HIS A 290 -0.04 16.49 -13.53
C HIS A 290 0.44 15.54 -14.65
N ARG A 291 1.74 15.59 -14.95
CA ARG A 291 2.35 14.79 -16.03
C ARG A 291 3.62 14.08 -15.57
N PRO A 292 3.96 12.92 -16.17
CA PRO A 292 5.24 12.26 -15.92
C PRO A 292 6.45 13.06 -16.43
N LEU A 293 7.67 12.55 -16.22
CA LEU A 293 8.90 13.20 -16.68
C LEU A 293 9.15 12.94 -18.17
N LEU A 294 9.41 13.98 -18.96
CA LEU A 294 9.77 13.83 -20.37
C LEU A 294 11.24 13.39 -20.49
N LEU A 295 11.49 12.31 -21.25
CA LEU A 295 12.85 11.82 -21.51
C LEU A 295 13.29 12.10 -22.94
N TRP A 296 12.39 11.94 -23.91
CA TRP A 296 12.73 12.02 -25.33
C TRP A 296 11.52 12.44 -26.17
N SER A 297 11.76 13.10 -27.30
CA SER A 297 10.76 13.35 -28.34
C SER A 297 11.34 13.14 -29.74
N SER A 298 10.48 12.81 -30.70
CA SER A 298 10.87 12.70 -32.11
C SER A 298 11.32 14.04 -32.73
N ASP A 299 10.93 15.17 -32.13
CA ASP A 299 11.26 16.48 -32.68
C ASP A 299 12.61 16.99 -32.15
N GLU A 300 12.83 16.85 -30.84
CA GLU A 300 13.95 17.47 -30.12
C GLU A 300 15.00 16.46 -29.63
N GLY A 301 14.75 15.16 -29.76
CA GLY A 301 15.61 14.11 -29.21
C GLY A 301 15.47 14.03 -27.69
N PHE A 302 16.58 13.72 -26.99
CA PHE A 302 16.57 13.62 -25.53
C PHE A 302 16.35 14.98 -24.86
N ALA A 303 15.40 15.01 -23.92
CA ALA A 303 15.13 16.18 -23.11
C ALA A 303 16.37 16.57 -22.29
N PRO A 304 16.59 17.86 -21.97
CA PRO A 304 17.71 18.28 -21.16
C PRO A 304 17.68 17.67 -19.76
N LYS A 305 18.84 17.70 -19.09
CA LYS A 305 19.00 17.26 -17.70
C LYS A 305 18.14 18.11 -16.76
N THR A 306 17.33 17.48 -15.93
CA THR A 306 16.54 18.15 -14.90
C THR A 306 17.39 18.33 -13.64
N ARG A 307 17.26 19.49 -12.98
CA ARG A 307 18.00 19.75 -11.74
C ARG A 307 17.33 19.06 -10.56
N CYS A 308 18.01 18.08 -9.97
CA CYS A 308 17.59 17.44 -8.72
C CYS A 308 18.52 17.86 -7.59
N ARG A 309 17.98 17.95 -6.36
CA ARG A 309 18.77 18.40 -5.20
C ARG A 309 19.93 17.47 -4.89
N TRP A 310 19.69 16.15 -4.86
CA TRP A 310 20.73 15.17 -4.54
C TRP A 310 21.75 14.99 -5.66
N SER A 311 21.32 14.96 -6.93
CA SER A 311 22.27 14.94 -8.04
C SER A 311 23.12 16.22 -8.07
N GLY A 312 22.50 17.39 -7.91
CA GLY A 312 23.23 18.66 -7.82
C GLY A 312 24.16 18.74 -6.60
N PHE A 313 23.80 18.13 -5.47
CA PHE A 313 24.68 18.01 -4.31
C PHE A 313 25.93 17.20 -4.66
N TYR A 314 25.77 16.00 -5.23
CA TYR A 314 26.88 15.11 -5.57
C TYR A 314 27.71 15.56 -6.79
N GLU A 315 27.21 16.49 -7.61
CA GLU A 315 28.03 17.18 -8.62
C GLU A 315 29.11 18.08 -8.02
N HIS A 316 28.85 18.64 -6.84
CA HIS A 316 29.73 19.62 -6.18
C HIS A 316 30.42 19.06 -4.94
N HIS A 317 29.98 17.91 -4.44
CA HIS A 317 30.49 17.26 -3.24
C HIS A 317 30.77 15.79 -3.56
N GLY A 318 32.02 15.36 -3.38
CA GLY A 318 32.36 13.95 -3.47
C GLY A 318 31.61 13.11 -2.42
N ARG A 319 31.39 11.84 -2.73
CA ARG A 319 30.94 10.85 -1.74
C ARG A 319 32.08 10.59 -0.75
N ASP A 320 31.73 10.34 0.50
CA ASP A 320 32.61 9.98 1.61
C ASP A 320 31.90 8.94 2.52
N PRO A 321 31.66 7.72 1.99
CA PRO A 321 30.90 6.68 2.71
C PRO A 321 31.63 6.16 3.96
N GLU A 322 32.93 6.40 4.07
CA GLU A 322 33.76 6.05 5.23
C GLU A 322 33.45 6.91 6.48
N ARG A 323 32.69 7.99 6.34
CA ARG A 323 32.27 8.84 7.47
C ARG A 323 31.13 8.20 8.27
N VAL A 324 31.40 7.02 8.80
CA VAL A 324 30.45 6.10 9.43
C VAL A 324 29.97 6.54 10.82
N TRP A 325 30.67 7.47 11.47
CA TRP A 325 30.29 7.99 12.79
C TRP A 325 29.26 9.12 12.74
N GLU A 326 29.03 9.71 11.57
CA GLU A 326 28.09 10.82 11.38
C GLU A 326 26.74 10.31 10.90
N LEU A 327 25.68 10.89 11.46
CA LEU A 327 24.32 10.71 10.98
C LEU A 327 23.65 12.07 10.97
N ALA A 328 23.05 12.44 9.84
CA ALA A 328 22.36 13.70 9.68
C ALA A 328 21.30 13.87 10.77
N SER A 329 21.14 15.08 11.30
CA SER A 329 20.32 15.34 12.49
C SER A 329 18.88 14.81 12.40
N TYR A 330 18.27 14.87 11.21
CA TYR A 330 16.92 14.35 10.96
C TYR A 330 16.83 12.81 10.98
N ALA A 331 17.93 12.12 10.69
CA ALA A 331 18.02 10.67 10.79
C ALA A 331 18.48 10.27 12.20
N ALA A 332 19.43 10.98 12.79
CA ALA A 332 19.98 10.73 14.13
C ALA A 332 18.91 10.64 15.22
N ARG A 333 17.84 11.46 15.15
CA ARG A 333 16.71 11.42 16.10
C ARG A 333 15.97 10.07 16.17
N ASN A 334 16.15 9.23 15.15
CA ASN A 334 15.50 7.93 15.03
C ASN A 334 16.35 6.78 15.59
N TYR A 335 17.64 7.01 15.88
CA TYR A 335 18.58 5.97 16.29
C TYR A 335 19.25 6.28 17.63
N ARG A 336 19.54 5.24 18.42
CA ARG A 336 20.29 5.38 19.67
C ARG A 336 21.78 5.23 19.42
N LYS A 337 22.61 5.89 20.23
CA LYS A 337 24.06 5.65 20.22
C LYS A 337 24.40 4.32 20.89
N THR A 338 25.44 3.63 20.42
CA THR A 338 25.86 2.33 20.97
C THR A 338 26.42 2.42 22.39
N HIS A 339 26.98 3.57 22.78
CA HIS A 339 27.57 3.81 24.11
C HIS A 339 26.57 4.28 25.18
N ASP A 340 25.31 4.55 24.81
CA ASP A 340 24.27 4.78 25.81
C ASP A 340 24.03 3.45 26.54
N LYS A 341 24.50 3.37 27.80
CA LYS A 341 24.30 2.19 28.67
C LYS A 341 22.83 1.79 28.62
N ASP A 342 22.58 0.49 28.49
CA ASP A 342 21.24 -0.10 28.46
C ASP A 342 20.44 0.27 29.73
N SER A 343 19.81 1.44 29.73
CA SER A 343 18.60 1.66 30.51
C SER A 343 17.57 0.75 29.89
N ASN A 344 17.14 -0.23 30.68
CA ASN A 344 16.25 -1.33 30.33
C ASN A 344 14.93 -0.84 29.68
N VAL A 345 14.96 -0.54 28.38
CA VAL A 345 13.82 -0.15 27.54
C VAL A 345 14.03 -0.71 26.14
N GLY A 346 13.43 -1.88 25.90
CA GLY A 346 13.04 -2.53 24.64
C GLY A 346 13.84 -2.25 23.37
N THR A 347 14.33 -3.33 22.77
CA THR A 347 14.74 -3.43 21.35
C THR A 347 13.79 -2.62 20.44
N VAL A 348 14.37 -1.72 19.65
CA VAL A 348 13.62 -0.91 18.68
C VAL A 348 13.48 -1.77 17.42
N ASP A 349 12.26 -2.20 17.17
CA ASP A 349 11.83 -3.01 16.03
C ASP A 349 12.02 -2.22 14.71
N GLY A 350 12.81 -2.75 13.76
CA GLY A 350 13.11 -2.09 12.48
C GLY A 350 11.87 -1.79 11.64
N ALA A 351 10.83 -2.63 11.76
CA ALA A 351 9.52 -2.41 11.14
C ALA A 351 8.79 -1.17 11.72
N ALA A 352 9.12 -0.75 12.95
CA ALA A 352 8.59 0.45 13.56
C ALA A 352 9.20 1.75 13.00
N MET A 353 10.37 1.70 12.33
CA MET A 353 11.02 2.85 11.69
C MET A 353 10.30 3.24 10.38
N LEU A 354 9.95 2.25 9.55
CA LEU A 354 9.11 2.47 8.36
C LEU A 354 7.71 2.97 8.78
N ALA A 355 7.18 2.44 9.89
CA ALA A 355 5.96 2.94 10.51
C ALA A 355 6.12 4.32 11.19
N GLN A 356 7.33 4.77 11.55
CA GLN A 356 7.61 6.11 12.10
C GLN A 356 7.70 7.18 11.00
N SER A 357 8.09 6.81 9.77
CA SER A 357 7.92 7.64 8.58
C SER A 357 6.42 7.88 8.29
N ILE A 358 5.59 6.83 8.44
CA ILE A 358 4.13 6.93 8.32
C ILE A 358 3.50 7.64 9.54
N ALA A 359 4.06 7.46 10.75
CA ALA A 359 3.61 8.10 11.99
C ALA A 359 4.21 9.50 12.24
N GLY A 360 5.08 10.01 11.35
CA GLY A 360 5.64 11.36 11.39
C GLY A 360 4.58 12.46 11.30
N ARG A 361 3.31 12.09 11.03
CA ARG A 361 2.13 12.96 11.13
C ARG A 361 1.55 13.11 12.54
N VAL A 362 2.20 12.62 13.59
CA VAL A 362 1.82 12.96 14.99
C VAL A 362 2.95 13.72 15.66
N ALA A 363 3.33 14.86 15.08
CA ALA A 363 4.08 15.93 15.75
C ALA A 363 3.16 16.78 16.65
N ALA A 364 2.19 16.14 17.29
CA ALA A 364 1.48 16.68 18.43
C ALA A 364 1.51 15.59 19.52
N PRO A 365 1.88 15.91 20.78
CA PRO A 365 1.72 14.94 21.85
C PRO A 365 0.28 14.41 21.83
N CYS A 366 0.10 13.11 22.01
CA CYS A 366 -1.25 12.53 22.15
C CYS A 366 -1.99 13.35 23.20
N THR A 367 -3.16 13.89 22.85
CA THR A 367 -3.99 14.67 23.77
C THR A 367 -5.28 13.92 24.04
N TRP A 368 -6.00 14.32 25.09
CA TRP A 368 -7.31 13.76 25.38
C TRP A 368 -8.34 14.03 24.28
N ALA A 369 -8.24 15.17 23.58
CA ALA A 369 -9.11 15.47 22.43
C ALA A 369 -8.80 14.56 21.23
N TYR A 370 -7.52 14.31 20.95
CA TYR A 370 -7.10 13.34 19.94
C TYR A 370 -7.61 11.93 20.28
N PHE A 371 -7.43 11.51 21.53
CA PHE A 371 -7.89 10.19 21.96
C PHE A 371 -9.41 10.07 21.91
N ALA A 372 -10.16 11.12 22.25
CA ALA A 372 -11.61 11.13 22.12
C ALA A 372 -12.07 10.93 20.66
N GLY A 373 -11.50 11.69 19.71
CA GLY A 373 -11.80 11.52 18.28
C GLY A 373 -11.38 10.15 17.74
N PHE A 374 -10.21 9.64 18.18
CA PHE A 374 -9.72 8.34 17.77
C PHE A 374 -10.58 7.18 18.33
N PHE A 375 -11.04 7.30 19.58
CA PHE A 375 -11.92 6.32 20.21
C PHE A 375 -13.31 6.31 19.57
N ASP A 376 -13.81 7.46 19.10
CA ASP A 376 -15.04 7.52 18.30
C ASP A 376 -14.94 6.74 16.98
N ALA A 377 -13.78 6.75 16.35
CA ALA A 377 -13.54 6.05 15.09
C ALA A 377 -13.28 4.55 15.28
N GLU A 378 -12.38 4.20 16.19
CA GLU A 378 -11.77 2.85 16.28
C GLU A 378 -11.98 2.17 17.65
N GLY A 379 -12.58 2.89 18.60
CA GLY A 379 -12.82 2.42 19.95
C GLY A 379 -14.05 1.54 20.07
N TYR A 380 -14.00 0.60 21.01
CA TYR A 380 -15.09 -0.31 21.31
C TYR A 380 -15.23 -0.51 22.82
N ILE A 381 -16.47 -0.43 23.31
CA ILE A 381 -16.83 -0.70 24.70
C ILE A 381 -17.36 -2.14 24.77
N ALA A 382 -16.55 -3.05 25.29
CA ALA A 382 -16.85 -4.47 25.32
C ALA A 382 -17.41 -4.89 26.70
N GLN A 383 -18.73 -4.97 26.83
CA GLN A 383 -19.34 -5.54 28.05
C GLN A 383 -19.24 -7.07 28.05
N GLN A 384 -18.76 -7.66 29.14
CA GLN A 384 -18.60 -9.12 29.27
C GLN A 384 -19.91 -9.82 29.67
N GLY A 385 -20.85 -9.94 28.73
CA GLY A 385 -22.16 -10.56 29.00
C GLY A 385 -22.99 -9.74 29.99
N ALA A 386 -23.79 -10.39 30.85
CA ALA A 386 -24.61 -9.71 31.87
C ALA A 386 -23.83 -9.33 33.16
N LYS A 387 -22.48 -9.33 33.11
CA LYS A 387 -21.66 -8.96 34.27
C LYS A 387 -21.55 -7.43 34.37
N PRO A 388 -21.38 -6.89 35.59
CA PRO A 388 -21.09 -5.47 35.83
C PRO A 388 -19.63 -5.13 35.51
N ALA A 389 -19.13 -5.63 34.39
CA ALA A 389 -17.75 -5.48 33.97
C ALA A 389 -17.68 -5.29 32.46
N PHE A 390 -16.91 -4.30 32.05
CA PHE A 390 -16.61 -4.01 30.66
C PHE A 390 -15.13 -3.67 30.49
N SER A 391 -14.64 -3.86 29.28
CA SER A 391 -13.32 -3.42 28.84
C SER A 391 -13.42 -2.41 27.72
N LEU A 392 -12.43 -1.54 27.63
CA LEU A 392 -12.24 -0.68 26.47
C LEU A 392 -11.26 -1.38 25.53
N ARG A 393 -11.59 -1.40 24.25
CA ARG A 393 -10.70 -1.88 23.20
C ARG A 393 -10.50 -0.83 22.13
N VAL A 394 -9.31 -0.81 21.56
CA VAL A 394 -8.98 -0.06 20.35
C VAL A 394 -8.22 -0.99 19.44
N THR A 395 -8.79 -1.32 18.29
CA THR A 395 -8.18 -2.22 17.31
C THR A 395 -7.49 -1.39 16.24
N GLN A 396 -6.26 -1.76 15.86
CA GLN A 396 -5.53 -1.04 14.83
C GLN A 396 -4.56 -1.97 14.10
N LYS A 397 -4.42 -1.79 12.78
CA LYS A 397 -3.42 -2.51 11.97
C LYS A 397 -2.00 -2.14 12.38
N TYR A 398 -1.80 -0.88 12.78
CA TYR A 398 -0.51 -0.36 13.22
C TYR A 398 -0.36 -0.41 14.74
N ARG A 399 0.47 -1.33 15.22
CA ARG A 399 0.80 -1.48 16.66
C ARG A 399 1.35 -0.20 17.29
N THR A 400 2.04 0.64 16.50
CA THR A 400 2.68 1.88 16.95
C THR A 400 1.66 2.89 17.51
N VAL A 401 0.50 3.04 16.86
CA VAL A 401 -0.59 3.92 17.34
C VAL A 401 -1.06 3.48 18.72
N LEU A 402 -1.22 2.18 18.92
CA LEU A 402 -1.62 1.60 20.19
C LEU A 402 -0.54 1.75 21.27
N VAL A 403 0.73 1.64 20.90
CA VAL A 403 1.85 1.92 21.82
C VAL A 403 1.86 3.38 22.26
N CYS A 404 1.52 4.32 21.38
CA CYS A 404 1.40 5.74 21.73
C CYS A 404 0.26 5.98 22.71
N LEU A 405 -0.93 5.43 22.44
CA LEU A 405 -2.08 5.51 23.34
C LEU A 405 -1.79 4.86 24.71
N ARG A 406 -1.10 3.72 24.73
CA ARG A 406 -0.68 3.05 25.97
C ARG A 406 0.27 3.92 26.79
N LYS A 407 1.28 4.53 26.15
CA LYS A 407 2.22 5.44 26.83
C LYS A 407 1.50 6.68 27.38
N PHE A 408 0.57 7.23 26.61
CA PHE A 408 -0.26 8.36 27.02
C PHE A 408 -1.10 8.02 28.26
N LEU A 409 -1.81 6.89 28.24
CA LEU A 409 -2.59 6.39 29.38
C LEU A 409 -1.75 6.15 30.64
N ALA A 410 -0.55 5.59 30.46
CA ALA A 410 0.38 5.36 31.57
C ALA A 410 0.88 6.69 32.17
N THR A 411 1.12 7.71 31.34
CA THR A 411 1.63 9.01 31.78
C THR A 411 0.54 9.85 32.45
N GLU A 412 -0.63 9.96 31.83
CA GLU A 412 -1.69 10.88 32.26
C GLU A 412 -2.55 10.33 33.41
N MET A 413 -2.68 9.01 33.51
CA MET A 413 -3.61 8.37 34.46
C MET A 413 -2.98 7.20 35.23
N SER A 414 -1.70 6.88 35.01
CA SER A 414 -1.06 5.68 35.58
C SER A 414 -1.82 4.38 35.26
N ILE A 415 -2.44 4.31 34.08
CA ILE A 415 -3.19 3.14 33.61
C ILE A 415 -2.32 2.30 32.68
N GLU A 416 -2.03 1.06 33.08
CA GLU A 416 -1.38 0.09 32.22
C GLU A 416 -2.39 -0.62 31.31
N ALA A 417 -2.40 -0.25 30.02
CA ALA A 417 -3.15 -0.96 28.99
C ALA A 417 -2.32 -2.09 28.38
N SER A 418 -2.97 -3.21 28.06
CA SER A 418 -2.33 -4.35 27.39
C SER A 418 -2.49 -4.26 25.88
N ILE A 419 -1.49 -4.71 25.12
CA ILE A 419 -1.59 -4.80 23.64
C ILE A 419 -1.47 -6.26 23.24
N TYR A 420 -2.44 -6.76 22.48
CA TYR A 420 -2.52 -8.14 22.00
C TYR A 420 -2.43 -8.21 20.49
N HIS A 421 -1.96 -9.34 19.97
CA HIS A 421 -1.96 -9.64 18.54
C HIS A 421 -3.25 -10.40 18.18
N GLY A 422 -3.99 -9.91 17.18
CA GLY A 422 -5.19 -10.54 16.66
C GLY A 422 -4.84 -11.75 15.80
N TYR A 423 -5.25 -12.95 16.22
CA TYR A 423 -4.93 -14.22 15.55
C TYR A 423 -5.50 -14.39 14.13
N GLN A 424 -6.46 -13.56 13.71
CA GLN A 424 -7.19 -13.77 12.45
C GLN A 424 -7.05 -12.63 11.42
N ASN A 425 -6.64 -11.42 11.80
CA ASN A 425 -6.80 -10.21 10.96
C ASN A 425 -5.58 -9.27 10.92
N ARG A 426 -4.34 -9.74 11.08
CA ARG A 426 -3.09 -8.92 11.03
C ARG A 426 -3.24 -7.54 11.73
N SER A 427 -3.91 -7.51 12.88
CA SER A 427 -4.27 -6.30 13.63
C SER A 427 -3.93 -6.49 15.11
N TYR A 428 -3.78 -5.38 15.80
CA TYR A 428 -3.41 -5.32 17.21
C TYR A 428 -4.58 -4.72 18.00
N ASP A 429 -4.74 -5.18 19.24
CA ASP A 429 -5.78 -4.71 20.15
C ASP A 429 -5.13 -4.09 21.38
N LEU A 430 -5.38 -2.81 21.65
CA LEU A 430 -5.15 -2.22 22.96
C LEU A 430 -6.38 -2.48 23.83
N ALA A 431 -6.18 -3.07 25.01
CA ALA A 431 -7.27 -3.33 25.94
C ALA A 431 -7.00 -2.75 27.35
N ILE A 432 -8.04 -2.15 27.91
CA ILE A 432 -8.13 -1.75 29.32
C ILE A 432 -9.19 -2.65 29.94
N ASN A 433 -8.79 -3.53 30.87
CA ASN A 433 -9.66 -4.60 31.37
C ASN A 433 -10.28 -4.31 32.75
N LYS A 434 -9.66 -3.41 33.54
CA LYS A 434 -10.15 -3.07 34.89
C LYS A 434 -11.28 -2.05 34.76
N THR A 435 -12.49 -2.46 35.14
CA THR A 435 -13.72 -1.65 34.95
C THR A 435 -13.62 -0.24 35.52
N GLN A 436 -13.00 -0.05 36.68
CA GLN A 436 -12.81 1.29 37.23
C GLN A 436 -11.94 2.17 36.30
N ASN A 437 -10.78 1.65 35.85
CA ASN A 437 -9.92 2.35 34.88
C ASN A 437 -10.67 2.66 33.57
N CYS A 438 -11.55 1.76 33.12
CA CYS A 438 -12.40 2.00 31.95
C CYS A 438 -13.36 3.17 32.18
N LYS A 439 -14.00 3.25 33.35
CA LYS A 439 -14.88 4.37 33.71
C LYS A 439 -14.12 5.69 33.75
N ASP A 440 -12.96 5.70 34.39
CA ASP A 440 -12.14 6.90 34.54
C ASP A 440 -11.69 7.42 33.16
N VAL A 441 -11.29 6.52 32.25
CA VAL A 441 -10.92 6.87 30.87
C VAL A 441 -12.13 7.39 30.09
N LEU A 442 -13.29 6.74 30.17
CA LEU A 442 -14.50 7.21 29.48
C LEU A 442 -14.97 8.59 29.96
N GLN A 443 -14.92 8.84 31.28
CA GLN A 443 -15.22 10.16 31.84
C GLN A 443 -14.28 11.23 31.28
N ARG A 444 -12.99 10.89 31.16
CA ARG A 444 -12.01 11.80 30.59
C ARG A 444 -12.23 12.05 29.09
N LEU A 445 -12.56 11.00 28.32
CA LEU A 445 -12.90 11.13 26.89
C LEU A 445 -14.17 11.97 26.69
N LEU A 446 -15.22 11.76 27.49
CA LEU A 446 -16.44 12.56 27.47
C LEU A 446 -16.16 14.04 27.72
N SER A 447 -15.35 14.35 28.73
CA SER A 447 -14.93 15.74 29.03
C SER A 447 -14.03 16.36 27.96
N SER A 448 -13.51 15.55 27.03
CA SER A 448 -12.53 15.95 26.01
C SER A 448 -13.07 15.86 24.59
N GLY A 449 -14.39 15.76 24.42
CA GLY A 449 -15.04 15.84 23.11
C GLY A 449 -15.33 14.50 22.43
N LEU A 450 -15.60 13.43 23.20
CA LEU A 450 -16.18 12.20 22.65
C LEU A 450 -17.61 12.47 22.20
N LEU A 451 -17.95 12.15 20.94
CA LEU A 451 -19.23 12.50 20.31
C LEU A 451 -20.02 11.26 19.88
N ARG A 452 -19.48 10.48 18.95
CA ARG A 452 -20.18 9.36 18.29
C ARG A 452 -20.54 8.25 19.28
N LYS A 453 -19.66 7.98 20.25
CA LYS A 453 -19.84 6.97 21.30
C LYS A 453 -20.22 7.57 22.65
N ALA A 454 -20.56 8.86 22.71
CA ALA A 454 -20.86 9.55 23.96
C ALA A 454 -22.04 8.93 24.73
N ALA A 455 -23.11 8.52 24.02
CA ALA A 455 -24.27 7.87 24.63
C ALA A 455 -23.91 6.50 25.24
N GLU A 456 -23.15 5.70 24.49
CA GLU A 456 -22.64 4.39 24.94
C GLU A 456 -21.69 4.56 26.13
N ALA A 457 -20.80 5.55 26.08
CA ALA A 457 -19.85 5.86 27.15
C ALA A 457 -20.55 6.28 28.45
N LYS A 458 -21.61 7.08 28.39
CA LYS A 458 -22.40 7.48 29.58
C LYS A 458 -23.03 6.26 30.25
N LEU A 459 -23.66 5.39 29.46
CA LEU A 459 -24.23 4.13 29.96
C LEU A 459 -23.17 3.22 30.59
N ALA A 460 -21.96 3.15 30.01
CA ALA A 460 -20.85 2.37 30.56
C ALA A 460 -20.31 2.94 31.88
N VAL A 461 -20.22 4.26 31.99
CA VAL A 461 -19.79 4.95 33.22
C VAL A 461 -20.77 4.66 34.37
N ASP A 462 -22.08 4.65 34.07
CA ASP A 462 -23.14 4.41 35.03
C ASP A 462 -23.37 2.91 35.35
N LEU A 463 -22.59 2.00 34.76
CA LEU A 463 -22.75 0.55 34.96
C LEU A 463 -22.56 0.16 36.44
N THR A 464 -23.58 -0.46 37.03
CA THR A 464 -23.58 -1.08 38.36
C THR A 464 -23.99 -2.55 38.27
N LYS A 465 -24.05 -3.25 39.41
CA LYS A 465 -24.55 -4.63 39.48
C LYS A 465 -26.04 -4.71 39.15
N GLU A 466 -26.79 -3.69 39.54
CA GLU A 466 -28.24 -3.62 39.51
C GLU A 466 -28.77 -3.26 38.11
N ASN A 467 -27.99 -2.54 37.29
CA ASN A 467 -28.40 -2.09 35.97
C ASN A 467 -27.67 -2.77 34.80
N ALA A 468 -26.83 -3.80 35.07
CA ALA A 468 -25.96 -4.39 34.06
C ALA A 468 -26.69 -4.97 32.84
N GLU A 469 -27.89 -5.51 33.04
CA GLU A 469 -28.74 -6.05 31.99
C GLU A 469 -29.37 -4.94 31.13
N GLN A 470 -29.88 -3.88 31.78
CA GLN A 470 -30.46 -2.71 31.12
C GLN A 470 -29.43 -1.95 30.30
N VAL A 471 -28.23 -1.72 30.86
CA VAL A 471 -27.11 -1.08 30.15
C VAL A 471 -26.72 -1.89 28.91
N ARG A 472 -26.68 -3.22 29.02
CA ARG A 472 -26.36 -4.11 27.89
C ARG A 472 -27.38 -4.01 26.77
N GLU A 473 -28.67 -4.02 27.10
CA GLU A 473 -29.74 -3.89 26.11
C GLU A 473 -29.71 -2.53 25.42
N ALA A 474 -29.52 -1.45 26.18
CA ALA A 474 -29.40 -0.10 25.65
C ALA A 474 -28.20 0.05 24.71
N MET A 475 -27.01 -0.47 25.08
CA MET A 475 -25.84 -0.46 24.21
C MET A 475 -26.04 -1.30 22.93
N ALA A 476 -26.75 -2.43 23.02
CA ALA A 476 -26.99 -3.31 21.86
C ALA A 476 -27.82 -2.65 20.75
N GLN A 477 -28.67 -1.69 21.12
CA GLN A 477 -29.50 -0.89 20.20
C GLN A 477 -28.73 0.27 19.54
N MET A 478 -27.54 0.62 20.04
CA MET A 478 -26.76 1.79 19.59
C MET A 478 -25.67 1.46 18.54
N VAL A 479 -25.41 0.20 18.24
CA VAL A 479 -24.39 -0.21 17.26
C VAL A 479 -25.00 -0.28 15.85
N GLY A 480 -24.39 0.45 14.89
CA GLY A 480 -24.89 0.56 13.51
C GLY A 480 -25.02 -0.76 12.74
N ASN A 481 -25.90 -0.75 11.72
CA ASN A 481 -26.39 -1.90 10.94
C ASN A 481 -25.35 -2.76 10.20
N GLN A 482 -24.04 -2.49 10.30
CA GLN A 482 -23.01 -3.23 9.55
C GLN A 482 -22.62 -4.59 10.15
N GLY A 483 -23.23 -4.99 11.27
CA GLY A 483 -23.07 -6.32 11.87
C GLY A 483 -24.37 -7.15 11.94
N PHE A 484 -25.45 -6.74 11.26
CA PHE A 484 -26.78 -7.33 11.42
C PHE A 484 -26.81 -8.84 11.17
N VAL A 485 -25.95 -9.34 10.27
CA VAL A 485 -25.94 -10.74 9.78
C VAL A 485 -25.09 -11.70 10.64
N ARG A 486 -24.47 -11.24 11.74
CA ARG A 486 -23.59 -12.08 12.59
C ARG A 486 -23.99 -12.12 14.09
N ARG A 487 -25.23 -11.80 14.45
CA ARG A 487 -25.64 -11.80 15.86
C ARG A 487 -26.24 -13.15 16.28
N LEU A 488 -25.67 -13.74 17.32
CA LEU A 488 -26.26 -14.83 18.07
C LEU A 488 -27.18 -14.27 19.15
N ASP A 489 -28.40 -14.78 19.23
CA ASP A 489 -29.31 -14.54 20.34
C ASP A 489 -28.79 -15.20 21.64
N SER A 490 -29.48 -14.98 22.76
CA SER A 490 -29.12 -15.56 24.06
C SER A 490 -28.97 -17.09 24.00
N ALA A 491 -29.83 -17.75 23.22
CA ALA A 491 -29.78 -19.18 22.98
C ALA A 491 -28.57 -19.59 22.10
N GLY A 492 -28.21 -18.78 21.09
CA GLY A 492 -27.06 -18.97 20.22
C GLY A 492 -25.73 -18.82 20.95
N LEU A 493 -25.64 -17.88 21.90
CA LEU A 493 -24.47 -17.72 22.74
C LEU A 493 -24.27 -18.89 23.71
N GLN A 494 -25.35 -19.43 24.27
CA GLN A 494 -25.29 -20.65 25.09
C GLN A 494 -24.82 -21.85 24.27
N ARG A 495 -25.34 -22.04 23.05
CA ARG A 495 -24.89 -23.11 22.13
C ARG A 495 -23.41 -22.96 21.76
N ALA A 496 -22.95 -21.75 21.44
CA ALA A 496 -21.54 -21.50 21.13
C ALA A 496 -20.61 -21.84 22.31
N LYS A 497 -21.00 -21.49 23.55
CA LYS A 497 -20.25 -21.89 24.75
C LYS A 497 -20.26 -23.41 24.97
N SER A 498 -21.40 -24.07 24.76
CA SER A 498 -21.50 -25.53 24.86
C SER A 498 -20.59 -26.24 23.86
N ILE A 499 -20.52 -25.76 22.62
CA ILE A 499 -19.63 -26.28 21.57
C ILE A 499 -18.15 -26.14 21.97
N VAL A 500 -17.74 -24.96 22.44
CA VAL A 500 -16.34 -24.72 22.88
C VAL A 500 -15.98 -25.63 24.06
N ASN A 501 -16.86 -25.75 25.05
CA ASN A 501 -16.65 -26.60 26.22
C ASN A 501 -16.62 -28.10 25.85
N ALA A 502 -17.46 -28.53 24.92
CA ALA A 502 -17.47 -29.90 24.41
C ALA A 502 -16.19 -30.24 23.63
N ARG A 503 -15.69 -29.33 22.77
CA ARG A 503 -14.40 -29.52 22.07
C ARG A 503 -13.23 -29.64 23.05
N ALA A 504 -13.21 -28.83 24.10
CA ALA A 504 -12.18 -28.94 25.14
C ALA A 504 -12.25 -30.28 25.91
N ARG A 505 -13.46 -30.82 26.11
CA ARG A 505 -13.65 -32.16 26.71
C ARG A 505 -13.22 -33.29 25.77
N ALA A 506 -13.56 -33.20 24.48
CA ALA A 506 -13.12 -34.18 23.49
C ALA A 506 -11.59 -34.25 23.40
N LYS A 507 -10.91 -33.09 23.38
CA LYS A 507 -9.45 -33.03 23.39
C LYS A 507 -8.86 -33.71 24.63
N ARG A 508 -9.39 -33.42 25.83
CA ARG A 508 -8.93 -34.07 27.07
C ARG A 508 -9.19 -35.58 27.11
N ALA A 509 -10.26 -36.06 26.47
CA ALA A 509 -10.54 -37.50 26.35
C ALA A 509 -9.55 -38.17 25.38
N ALA A 510 -9.22 -37.52 24.26
CA ALA A 510 -8.21 -37.99 23.32
C ALA A 510 -6.81 -38.04 23.95
N ASP A 511 -6.43 -36.99 24.70
CA ASP A 511 -5.14 -36.93 25.42
C ASP A 511 -5.00 -38.02 26.49
N ARG A 512 -6.13 -38.62 26.95
CA ARG A 512 -6.18 -39.73 27.91
C ARG A 512 -6.34 -41.11 27.27
N GLY A 513 -6.24 -41.20 25.93
CA GLY A 513 -6.36 -42.45 25.19
C GLY A 513 -7.80 -43.00 25.08
N GLN A 514 -8.82 -42.18 25.39
CA GLN A 514 -10.23 -42.58 25.35
C GLN A 514 -10.87 -42.21 24.00
N SER A 515 -10.40 -42.85 22.93
CA SER A 515 -10.74 -42.48 21.54
C SER A 515 -12.24 -42.54 21.24
N SER A 516 -12.94 -43.58 21.71
CA SER A 516 -14.39 -43.73 21.49
C SER A 516 -15.23 -42.63 22.19
N LEU A 517 -14.78 -42.15 23.35
CA LEU A 517 -15.43 -41.06 24.07
C LEU A 517 -15.15 -39.70 23.40
N ALA A 518 -13.94 -39.49 22.89
CA ALA A 518 -13.60 -38.30 22.12
C ALA A 518 -14.43 -38.20 20.83
N GLU A 519 -14.58 -39.31 20.09
CA GLU A 519 -15.41 -39.37 18.89
C GLU A 519 -16.88 -39.10 19.17
N ALA A 520 -17.45 -39.70 20.23
CA ALA A 520 -18.83 -39.44 20.63
C ALA A 520 -19.09 -37.96 20.99
N ILE A 521 -18.13 -37.31 21.68
CA ILE A 521 -18.25 -35.88 22.03
C ILE A 521 -18.11 -34.98 20.79
N LEU A 522 -17.28 -35.37 19.82
CA LEU A 522 -17.14 -34.64 18.56
C LEU A 522 -18.38 -34.77 17.67
N ALA A 523 -19.01 -35.94 17.63
CA ALA A 523 -20.28 -36.14 16.93
C ALA A 523 -21.40 -35.26 17.51
N GLU A 524 -21.47 -35.11 18.83
CA GLU A 524 -22.42 -34.20 19.50
C GLU A 524 -22.12 -32.72 19.15
N VAL A 525 -20.84 -32.34 19.07
CA VAL A 525 -20.43 -31.00 18.63
C VAL A 525 -20.89 -30.71 17.20
N ASP A 526 -20.77 -31.69 16.30
CA ASP A 526 -21.17 -31.52 14.91
C ASP A 526 -22.69 -31.47 14.75
N HIS A 527 -23.43 -32.23 15.56
CA HIS A 527 -24.89 -32.11 15.65
C HIS A 527 -25.32 -30.70 16.13
N GLN A 528 -24.66 -30.16 17.17
CA GLN A 528 -24.96 -28.83 17.69
C GLN A 528 -24.62 -27.71 16.69
N LYS A 529 -23.56 -27.87 15.89
CA LYS A 529 -23.25 -26.93 14.79
C LYS A 529 -24.30 -26.99 13.69
N TYR A 530 -24.75 -28.20 13.32
CA TYR A 530 -25.78 -28.39 12.31
C TYR A 530 -27.10 -27.73 12.74
N GLU A 531 -27.58 -27.98 13.96
CA GLU A 531 -28.79 -27.35 14.48
C GLU A 531 -28.64 -25.82 14.60
N HIS A 532 -27.46 -25.33 14.97
CA HIS A 532 -27.19 -23.90 14.99
C HIS A 532 -27.29 -23.26 13.59
N ALA A 533 -26.70 -23.89 12.57
CA ALA A 533 -26.78 -23.42 11.19
C ALA A 533 -28.22 -23.45 10.65
N ARG A 534 -28.99 -24.50 10.99
CA ARG A 534 -30.39 -24.65 10.60
C ARG A 534 -31.28 -23.57 11.22
N LEU A 535 -31.12 -23.30 12.52
CA LEU A 535 -31.86 -22.24 13.21
C LEU A 535 -31.48 -20.85 12.70
N HIS A 536 -30.19 -20.61 12.45
CA HIS A 536 -29.72 -19.35 11.87
C HIS A 536 -30.31 -19.11 10.48
N ALA A 537 -30.33 -20.12 9.61
CA ALA A 537 -30.94 -20.03 8.28
C ALA A 537 -32.46 -19.75 8.35
N ARG A 538 -33.17 -20.37 9.31
CA ARG A 538 -34.60 -20.13 9.52
C ARG A 538 -34.88 -18.69 9.95
N THR A 539 -34.15 -18.17 10.93
CA THR A 539 -34.28 -16.78 11.39
C THR A 539 -33.94 -15.78 10.28
N LEU A 540 -32.91 -16.07 9.48
CA LEU A 540 -32.51 -15.21 8.35
C LEU A 540 -33.61 -15.13 7.28
N ASN A 541 -34.27 -16.27 6.99
CA ASN A 541 -35.41 -16.30 6.07
C ASN A 541 -36.63 -15.53 6.61
N GLU A 542 -36.97 -15.70 7.89
CA GLU A 542 -38.07 -14.96 8.54
C GLU A 542 -37.83 -13.43 8.51
N GLN A 543 -36.58 -13.01 8.73
CA GLN A 543 -36.18 -11.60 8.67
C GLN A 543 -36.13 -11.05 7.23
N LEU A 544 -35.70 -11.85 6.25
CA LEU A 544 -35.73 -11.48 4.83
C LEU A 544 -37.17 -11.28 4.36
N HIS A 545 -38.10 -12.15 4.78
CA HIS A 545 -39.53 -11.98 4.51
C HIS A 545 -40.08 -10.69 5.12
N ALA A 546 -39.75 -10.38 6.37
CA ALA A 546 -40.16 -9.13 7.01
C ALA A 546 -39.59 -7.89 6.30
N TYR A 547 -38.34 -7.95 5.85
CA TYR A 547 -37.70 -6.87 5.08
C TYR A 547 -38.35 -6.67 3.71
N ILE A 548 -38.62 -7.75 2.97
CA ILE A 548 -39.31 -7.70 1.67
C ILE A 548 -40.73 -7.13 1.84
N SER A 549 -41.46 -7.52 2.89
CA SER A 549 -42.77 -6.93 3.20
C SER A 549 -42.69 -5.44 3.51
N LYS A 550 -41.63 -4.99 4.21
CA LYS A 550 -41.40 -3.57 4.52
C LYS A 550 -41.05 -2.74 3.29
N VAL A 551 -40.22 -3.27 2.39
CA VAL A 551 -39.84 -2.62 1.12
C VAL A 551 -41.04 -2.55 0.16
N ARG A 552 -41.89 -3.57 0.12
CA ARG A 552 -43.15 -3.53 -0.66
C ARG A 552 -44.13 -2.48 -0.13
N GLY A 553 -44.28 -2.36 1.20
CA GLY A 553 -45.10 -1.30 1.80
C GLY A 553 -44.60 0.12 1.50
N MET A 554 -43.28 0.32 1.41
CA MET A 554 -42.69 1.61 1.00
C MET A 554 -42.93 1.95 -0.48
N HIS A 555 -43.08 0.96 -1.36
CA HIS A 555 -43.44 1.19 -2.76
C HIS A 555 -44.92 1.57 -2.92
N ASP A 556 -45.83 0.98 -2.14
CA ASP A 556 -47.26 1.30 -2.19
C ASP A 556 -47.58 2.71 -1.65
N GLU A 557 -46.83 3.20 -0.65
CA GLU A 557 -46.99 4.57 -0.12
C GLU A 557 -46.47 5.67 -1.06
N SER A 558 -45.56 5.33 -1.99
CA SER A 558 -44.98 6.27 -2.96
C SER A 558 -45.78 6.45 -4.26
N GLY A 559 -46.85 5.66 -4.45
CA GLY A 559 -47.65 5.64 -5.69
C GLY A 559 -48.92 6.52 -5.69
N HIS A 560 -49.27 7.18 -4.58
CA HIS A 560 -50.49 7.99 -4.47
C HIS A 560 -50.18 9.46 -4.22
N GLY A 561 -49.68 10.14 -5.25
CA GLY A 561 -49.50 11.58 -5.17
C GLY A 561 -48.82 12.17 -6.40
N CYS A 562 -49.61 12.39 -7.45
CA CYS A 562 -49.54 13.55 -8.36
C CYS A 562 -49.84 13.15 -9.80
N LEU A 563 -51.12 13.04 -10.15
CA LEU A 563 -51.63 13.26 -11.50
C LEU A 563 -53.10 13.66 -11.40
N GLN A 564 -53.36 14.94 -11.14
CA GLN A 564 -54.61 15.57 -11.56
C GLN A 564 -54.49 17.11 -11.57
N ALA A 565 -54.94 17.67 -12.71
CA ALA A 565 -55.32 19.05 -12.97
C ALA A 565 -54.21 20.10 -13.23
N ALA A 566 -53.88 20.28 -14.52
CA ALA A 566 -53.87 21.62 -15.13
C ALA A 566 -54.18 21.51 -16.63
N THR A 567 -55.30 22.11 -17.00
CA THR A 567 -55.90 22.25 -18.34
C THR A 567 -55.38 23.49 -19.09
N HIS A 568 -55.48 23.44 -20.45
CA HIS A 568 -55.53 24.53 -21.46
C HIS A 568 -54.33 24.68 -22.44
N PRO A 569 -54.52 25.20 -23.68
CA PRO A 569 -54.91 24.38 -24.84
C PRO A 569 -54.07 24.61 -26.12
N SER A 570 -54.23 23.68 -27.05
CA SER A 570 -53.95 23.68 -28.50
C SER A 570 -53.60 25.01 -29.21
N ILE A 571 -52.45 25.07 -29.89
CA ILE A 571 -52.27 25.86 -31.14
C ILE A 571 -51.37 25.06 -32.12
N CYS A 572 -51.81 25.12 -33.38
CA CYS A 572 -51.40 24.42 -34.59
C CYS A 572 -49.91 24.46 -34.99
N ALA A 573 -49.51 23.42 -35.70
CA ALA A 573 -48.36 23.38 -36.61
C ALA A 573 -48.57 24.31 -37.83
N PRO A 574 -47.49 24.68 -38.54
CA PRO A 574 -47.56 24.95 -39.96
C PRO A 574 -46.88 23.83 -40.76
N ASP A 575 -47.57 23.39 -41.81
CA ASP A 575 -46.99 22.66 -42.94
C ASP A 575 -46.06 23.60 -43.72
N ASN A 576 -44.78 23.21 -43.85
CA ASN A 576 -44.00 23.10 -45.11
C ASN A 576 -42.53 22.77 -44.82
#